data_AF-A0A941MYX3-F1
#
_entry.id   AF-A0A941MYX3-F1
#
_cell.length_a   1.000
_cell.length_b   1.000
_cell.length_c   1.000
_cell.angle_alpha   90.00
_cell.angle_beta   90.00
_cell.angle_gamma   90.00
#
_symmetry.space_group_name_H-M   'P 1'
#
loop_
_entity.id
_entity.type
_entity.pdbx_description
1 polymer ?
#
loop_
_entity_poly.entity_id
_entity_poly.type
_entity_poly.pdbx_seq_one_letter_code
_entity_poly.pdbx_strand_id
1 'polypeptide(L)'
;MYFCDLGFAVTAGANTPEGHTREEVNNSTAAAVRSIFLSFLPQKYVLDGTRKTNVNLGPANGQHQYWQACGVSTYYVEDFNFHTYFELSPERRYDMLLDVLEASLLDIASRFGADPTPIRQTIAATRECGGERRYTIPRLAKSTPSRKLKLNVFRHIGPEYEKWGIDVTDRKGDVLKTEWIVHRTNFTDASYKFRKAVVEAGEFVLLGSLGEVTYRLKMHDLEQELINTTDRP
;
A
#
# COMPACT_ATOMS: atom_id res chain seq x y z
N MET A 1 -1.86 12.09 -18.04
CA MET A 1 -2.44 11.05 -17.15
C MET A 1 -1.93 11.31 -15.74
N TYR A 2 -2.68 10.98 -14.68
CA TYR A 2 -2.20 11.15 -13.30
C TYR A 2 -1.41 9.93 -12.84
N PHE A 3 -0.27 10.17 -12.20
CA PHE A 3 0.58 9.14 -11.61
C PHE A 3 -0.11 8.56 -10.37
N CYS A 4 -0.37 7.25 -10.37
CA CYS A 4 -1.06 6.60 -9.25
C CYS A 4 -0.71 5.12 -9.05
N ASP A 5 0.30 4.61 -9.75
CA ASP A 5 0.79 3.25 -9.58
C ASP A 5 2.33 3.20 -9.64
N LEU A 6 2.93 2.39 -8.78
CA LEU A 6 4.37 2.28 -8.62
C LEU A 6 4.75 0.81 -8.47
N GLY A 7 5.69 0.36 -9.32
CA GLY A 7 6.30 -0.96 -9.24
C GLY A 7 7.76 -0.87 -8.81
N PHE A 8 8.20 -1.86 -8.05
CA PHE A 8 9.61 -2.23 -7.93
C PHE A 8 9.78 -3.62 -8.54
N ALA A 9 10.86 -3.82 -9.28
CA ALA A 9 11.23 -5.14 -9.76
C ALA A 9 12.76 -5.31 -9.77
N VAL A 10 13.24 -6.49 -9.42
CA VAL A 10 14.63 -6.87 -9.66
C VAL A 10 14.79 -7.41 -11.08
N THR A 11 15.74 -6.85 -11.85
CA THR A 11 15.93 -7.23 -13.25
C THR A 11 16.60 -8.60 -13.38
N ALA A 12 16.43 -9.22 -14.56
CA ALA A 12 17.23 -10.39 -14.91
C ALA A 12 18.71 -10.00 -15.03
N GLY A 13 19.60 -10.78 -14.42
CA GLY A 13 21.03 -10.48 -14.37
C GLY A 13 21.47 -9.60 -13.19
N ALA A 14 20.55 -9.21 -12.31
CA ALA A 14 20.90 -8.59 -11.04
C ALA A 14 21.78 -9.52 -10.19
N ASN A 15 22.82 -8.96 -9.58
CA ASN A 15 23.74 -9.69 -8.70
C ASN A 15 23.15 -9.86 -7.30
N THR A 16 22.12 -10.70 -7.18
CA THR A 16 21.52 -11.06 -5.88
C THR A 16 22.41 -12.09 -5.17
N PRO A 17 22.69 -11.94 -3.86
CA PRO A 17 23.50 -12.89 -3.11
C PRO A 17 22.87 -14.28 -3.07
N GLU A 18 23.70 -15.32 -2.91
CA GLU A 18 23.22 -16.70 -2.79
C GLU A 18 22.24 -16.87 -1.62
N GLY A 19 21.18 -17.64 -1.83
CA GLY A 19 20.13 -17.87 -0.82
C GLY A 19 19.03 -16.81 -0.79
N HIS A 20 19.16 -15.71 -1.54
CA HIS A 20 18.15 -14.68 -1.66
C HIS A 20 17.43 -14.69 -3.01
N THR A 21 16.14 -14.40 -2.98
CA THR A 21 15.29 -14.38 -4.18
C THR A 21 14.92 -12.97 -4.61
N ARG A 22 14.57 -12.81 -5.89
CA ARG A 22 14.05 -11.54 -6.43
C ARG A 22 12.66 -11.23 -5.86
N GLU A 23 11.90 -12.29 -5.60
CA GLU A 23 10.58 -12.28 -5.00
C GLU A 23 10.64 -11.71 -3.58
N GLU A 24 11.69 -11.99 -2.80
CA GLU A 24 11.88 -11.38 -1.49
C GLU A 24 11.91 -9.86 -1.58
N VAL A 25 12.70 -9.27 -2.49
CA VAL A 25 12.76 -7.80 -2.63
C VAL A 25 11.40 -7.25 -3.06
N ASN A 26 10.80 -7.83 -4.10
CA ASN A 26 9.56 -7.34 -4.70
C ASN A 26 8.36 -7.45 -3.75
N ASN A 27 8.29 -8.55 -3.00
CA ASN A 27 7.21 -8.88 -2.08
C ASN A 27 7.66 -8.69 -0.63
N SER A 28 8.49 -7.70 -0.32
CA SER A 28 8.69 -7.32 1.08
C SER A 28 8.70 -5.80 1.26
N THR A 29 9.85 -5.25 1.62
CA THR A 29 10.09 -3.84 1.85
C THR A 29 9.66 -2.98 0.67
N ALA A 30 9.87 -3.44 -0.57
CA ALA A 30 9.45 -2.68 -1.75
C ALA A 30 7.92 -2.54 -1.86
N ALA A 31 7.17 -3.56 -1.43
CA ALA A 31 5.71 -3.51 -1.37
C ALA A 31 5.20 -2.53 -0.30
N ALA A 32 5.91 -2.43 0.83
CA ALA A 32 5.63 -1.45 1.87
C ALA A 32 5.92 -0.02 1.37
N VAL A 33 7.13 0.22 0.83
CA VAL A 33 7.55 1.52 0.28
C VAL A 33 6.54 2.03 -0.73
N ARG A 34 6.19 1.23 -1.75
CA ARG A 34 5.24 1.68 -2.78
C ARG A 34 3.86 2.02 -2.20
N SER A 35 3.37 1.22 -1.26
CA SER A 35 2.00 1.36 -0.75
C SER A 35 1.88 2.57 0.17
N ILE A 36 2.89 2.78 1.03
CA ILE A 36 2.95 3.93 1.93
C ILE A 36 3.18 5.21 1.11
N PHE A 37 4.12 5.22 0.18
CA PHE A 37 4.35 6.37 -0.70
C PHE A 37 3.07 6.78 -1.45
N LEU A 38 2.42 5.85 -2.15
CA LEU A 38 1.20 6.13 -2.90
C LEU A 38 0.02 6.58 -2.02
N SER A 39 0.02 6.25 -0.73
CA SER A 39 -1.00 6.71 0.20
C SER A 39 -0.85 8.18 0.63
N PHE A 40 0.34 8.78 0.44
CA PHE A 40 0.59 10.20 0.64
C PHE A 40 0.55 11.00 -0.67
N LEU A 41 0.78 10.36 -1.82
CA LEU A 41 0.87 11.05 -3.11
C LEU A 41 -0.47 11.73 -3.49
N PRO A 42 -0.45 13.00 -3.92
CA PRO A 42 -1.66 13.68 -4.41
C PRO A 42 -2.27 12.99 -5.64
N GLN A 43 -3.58 12.74 -5.60
CA GLN A 43 -4.29 11.99 -6.66
C GLN A 43 -4.22 12.60 -8.07
N LYS A 44 -3.93 13.90 -8.19
CA LYS A 44 -3.87 14.63 -9.46
C LYS A 44 -2.45 15.03 -9.87
N TYR A 45 -1.44 14.39 -9.30
CA TYR A 45 -0.06 14.63 -9.68
C TYR A 45 0.24 14.06 -11.07
N VAL A 46 0.94 14.85 -11.91
CA VAL A 46 1.40 14.44 -13.25
C VAL A 46 2.91 14.42 -13.22
N LEU A 47 3.50 13.25 -13.50
CA LEU A 47 4.95 13.08 -13.52
C LEU A 47 5.50 13.21 -14.96
N ASP A 48 5.14 12.29 -15.83
CA ASP A 48 5.66 12.20 -17.20
C ASP A 48 4.58 11.85 -18.22
N GLY A 49 3.32 12.06 -17.82
CA GLY A 49 2.16 11.73 -18.62
C GLY A 49 1.70 10.27 -18.53
N THR A 50 2.38 9.40 -17.78
CA THR A 50 1.97 8.00 -17.54
C THR A 50 1.22 7.80 -16.23
N ARG A 51 0.55 6.65 -16.09
CA ARG A 51 -0.14 6.27 -14.84
C ARG A 51 0.77 5.52 -13.88
N LYS A 52 1.73 4.77 -14.43
CA LYS A 52 2.53 3.78 -13.72
C LYS A 52 4.01 3.99 -14.02
N THR A 53 4.83 3.95 -12.98
CA THR A 53 6.28 3.87 -13.10
C THR A 53 6.79 2.57 -12.47
N ASN A 54 7.67 1.86 -13.14
CA ASN A 54 8.42 0.72 -12.59
C ASN A 54 9.87 1.15 -12.35
N VAL A 55 10.32 1.07 -11.10
CA VAL A 55 11.73 1.22 -10.73
C VAL A 55 12.34 -0.18 -10.72
N ASN A 56 13.23 -0.42 -11.67
CA ASN A 56 13.89 -1.69 -11.90
C ASN A 56 15.29 -1.65 -11.28
N LEU A 57 15.56 -2.53 -10.33
CA LEU A 57 16.84 -2.65 -9.63
C LEU A 57 17.73 -3.68 -10.35
N GLY A 58 18.91 -3.26 -10.79
CA GLY A 58 19.83 -4.07 -11.58
C GLY A 58 19.95 -3.64 -13.05
N PRO A 59 20.70 -4.39 -13.88
CA PRO A 59 21.11 -3.96 -15.21
C PRO A 59 19.93 -3.68 -16.14
N ALA A 60 20.10 -2.67 -17.01
CA ALA A 60 19.12 -2.30 -18.03
C ALA A 60 19.12 -3.26 -19.24
N ASN A 61 20.13 -4.14 -19.36
CA ASN A 61 20.25 -5.13 -20.43
C ASN A 61 20.14 -4.54 -21.85
N GLY A 62 20.83 -3.42 -22.07
CA GLY A 62 20.84 -2.69 -23.34
C GLY A 62 19.66 -1.75 -23.57
N GLN A 63 18.73 -1.64 -22.61
CA GLN A 63 17.70 -0.60 -22.61
C GLN A 63 18.27 0.74 -22.11
N HIS A 64 17.60 1.84 -22.45
CA HIS A 64 17.89 3.13 -21.84
C HIS A 64 17.53 3.12 -20.36
N GLN A 65 18.28 3.87 -19.54
CA GLN A 65 18.00 4.06 -18.11
C GLN A 65 16.54 4.43 -17.86
N TYR A 66 15.95 5.24 -18.75
CA TYR A 66 14.53 5.56 -18.72
C TYR A 66 13.91 5.34 -20.10
N TRP A 67 12.74 4.71 -20.13
CA TRP A 67 11.91 4.59 -21.33
C TRP A 67 10.43 4.44 -20.98
N GLN A 68 9.57 4.72 -21.95
CA GLN A 68 8.12 4.57 -21.82
C GLN A 68 7.59 3.61 -22.88
N ALA A 69 6.66 2.73 -22.49
CA ALA A 69 5.82 1.99 -23.43
C ALA A 69 4.48 1.63 -22.81
N CYS A 70 3.44 1.56 -23.67
CA CYS A 70 2.09 1.14 -23.27
C CYS A 70 1.52 1.90 -22.05
N GLY A 71 1.86 3.18 -21.91
CA GLY A 71 1.40 4.02 -20.78
C GLY A 71 2.08 3.70 -19.44
N VAL A 72 3.22 3.02 -19.47
CA VAL A 72 4.05 2.69 -18.32
C VAL A 72 5.47 3.22 -18.55
N SER A 73 6.00 3.89 -17.54
CA SER A 73 7.39 4.30 -17.50
C SER A 73 8.24 3.26 -16.79
N THR A 74 9.45 3.05 -17.28
CA THR A 74 10.43 2.16 -16.68
C THR A 74 11.71 2.95 -16.42
N TYR A 75 12.25 2.82 -15.21
CA TYR A 75 13.48 3.44 -14.78
C TYR A 75 14.43 2.38 -14.21
N TYR A 76 15.66 2.30 -14.70
CA TYR A 76 16.67 1.35 -14.23
C TYR A 76 17.65 1.99 -13.26
N VAL A 77 17.92 1.28 -12.17
CA VAL A 77 18.91 1.61 -11.15
C VAL A 77 19.97 0.51 -11.21
N GLU A 78 20.93 0.69 -12.12
CA GLU A 78 21.86 -0.37 -12.52
C GLU A 78 22.92 -0.70 -11.45
N ASP A 79 23.22 0.26 -10.58
CA ASP A 79 24.22 0.20 -9.52
C ASP A 79 23.64 -0.19 -8.14
N PHE A 80 22.41 -0.72 -8.10
CA PHE A 80 21.79 -1.15 -6.84
C PHE A 80 22.58 -2.31 -6.20
N ASN A 81 23.09 -2.07 -4.99
CA ASN A 81 23.88 -3.06 -4.25
C ASN A 81 22.99 -4.01 -3.44
N PHE A 82 22.66 -5.16 -4.04
CA PHE A 82 21.84 -6.19 -3.37
C PHE A 82 22.53 -6.81 -2.15
N HIS A 83 23.86 -6.97 -2.15
CA HIS A 83 24.58 -7.50 -1.00
C HIS A 83 24.36 -6.62 0.23
N THR A 84 24.60 -5.31 0.09
CA THR A 84 24.32 -4.35 1.16
C THR A 84 22.85 -4.37 1.54
N TYR A 85 21.92 -4.38 0.57
CA TYR A 85 20.49 -4.44 0.87
C TYR A 85 20.13 -5.63 1.78
N PHE A 86 20.62 -6.83 1.46
CA PHE A 86 20.29 -8.03 2.26
C PHE A 86 21.02 -8.08 3.61
N GLU A 87 22.12 -7.36 3.81
CA GLU A 87 22.79 -7.23 5.10
C GLU A 87 22.10 -6.23 6.06
N LEU A 88 21.28 -5.32 5.52
CA LEU A 88 20.60 -4.29 6.30
C LEU A 88 19.38 -4.83 7.08
N SER A 89 19.03 -4.14 8.17
CA SER A 89 17.75 -4.37 8.87
C SER A 89 16.55 -3.97 7.99
N PRO A 90 15.33 -4.47 8.27
CA PRO A 90 14.15 -4.10 7.49
C PRO A 90 13.90 -2.59 7.37
N GLU A 91 14.16 -1.83 8.44
CA GLU A 91 14.03 -0.37 8.45
C GLU A 91 15.06 0.29 7.55
N ARG A 92 16.30 -0.20 7.55
CA ARG A 92 17.36 0.34 6.69
C ARG A 92 17.19 -0.05 5.23
N ARG A 93 16.65 -1.24 4.95
CA ARG A 93 16.20 -1.62 3.61
C ARG A 93 15.10 -0.69 3.11
N TYR A 94 14.19 -0.30 3.99
CA TYR A 94 13.10 0.61 3.68
C TYR A 94 13.63 1.98 3.28
N ASP A 95 14.52 2.55 4.10
CA ASP A 95 15.19 3.81 3.80
C ASP A 95 15.96 3.75 2.46
N MET A 96 16.74 2.69 2.25
CA MET A 96 17.51 2.51 1.01
C MET A 96 16.61 2.48 -0.25
N LEU A 97 15.48 1.76 -0.20
CA LEU A 97 14.54 1.73 -1.32
C LEU A 97 13.80 3.07 -1.49
N LEU A 98 13.55 3.80 -0.41
CA LEU A 98 12.92 5.11 -0.46
C LEU A 98 13.86 6.16 -1.09
N ASP A 99 15.16 6.09 -0.80
CA ASP A 99 16.19 6.93 -1.43
C ASP A 99 16.28 6.66 -2.94
N VAL A 100 16.27 5.37 -3.31
CA VAL A 100 16.22 4.96 -4.72
C VAL A 100 14.96 5.47 -5.41
N LEU A 101 13.80 5.40 -4.74
CA LEU A 101 12.55 5.93 -5.27
C LEU A 101 12.61 7.44 -5.48
N GLU A 102 13.08 8.17 -4.47
CA GLU A 102 13.22 9.63 -4.51
C GLU A 102 14.11 10.05 -5.67
N ALA A 103 15.30 9.48 -5.79
CA ALA A 103 16.24 9.79 -6.86
C ALA A 103 15.64 9.51 -8.24
N SER A 104 15.02 8.34 -8.42
CA SER A 104 14.42 7.93 -9.69
C SER A 104 13.28 8.86 -10.10
N LEU A 105 12.36 9.18 -9.19
CA LEU A 105 11.21 10.05 -9.50
C LEU A 105 11.62 11.51 -9.73
N LEU A 106 12.62 12.01 -9.00
CA LEU A 106 13.14 13.37 -9.22
C LEU A 106 13.87 13.50 -10.55
N ASP A 107 14.61 12.48 -10.97
CA ASP A 107 15.24 12.46 -12.29
C ASP A 107 14.17 12.46 -13.40
N ILE A 108 13.14 11.61 -13.29
CA ILE A 108 12.01 11.63 -14.23
C ILE A 108 11.34 13.01 -14.23
N ALA A 109 11.06 13.60 -13.07
CA ALA A 109 10.45 14.92 -13.00
C ALA A 109 11.31 15.99 -13.69
N SER A 110 12.63 15.92 -13.54
CA SER A 110 13.58 16.80 -14.23
C SER A 110 13.55 16.62 -15.76
N ARG A 111 13.44 15.38 -16.26
CA ARG A 111 13.37 15.10 -17.72
C ARG A 111 12.11 15.66 -18.38
N PHE A 112 11.00 15.72 -17.64
CA PHE A 112 9.69 16.12 -18.16
C PHE A 112 9.18 17.48 -17.67
N GLY A 113 9.97 18.18 -16.85
CA GLY A 113 9.59 19.48 -16.29
C GLY A 113 8.41 19.41 -15.31
N ALA A 114 8.23 18.29 -14.62
CA ALA A 114 7.21 18.16 -13.58
C ALA A 114 7.65 18.82 -12.27
N ASP A 115 6.68 19.32 -11.50
CA ASP A 115 6.95 19.89 -10.18
C ASP A 115 7.50 18.81 -9.23
N PRO A 116 8.74 18.94 -8.71
CA PRO A 116 9.31 17.96 -7.80
C PRO A 116 8.75 18.03 -6.39
N THR A 117 7.99 19.08 -6.04
CA THR A 117 7.51 19.34 -4.67
C THR A 117 6.63 18.21 -4.14
N PRO A 118 5.63 17.69 -4.88
CA PRO A 118 4.82 16.57 -4.42
C PRO A 118 5.63 15.31 -4.15
N ILE A 119 6.68 15.02 -4.93
CA ILE A 119 7.57 13.89 -4.68
C ILE A 119 8.26 14.06 -3.34
N ARG A 120 8.95 15.20 -3.13
CA ARG A 120 9.70 15.47 -1.89
C ARG A 120 8.82 15.45 -0.66
N GLN A 121 7.63 16.06 -0.72
CA GLN A 121 6.66 16.05 0.37
C GLN A 121 6.15 14.64 0.68
N THR A 122 5.89 13.84 -0.36
CA THR A 122 5.44 12.45 -0.20
C THR A 122 6.54 11.59 0.40
N ILE A 123 7.79 11.74 -0.04
CA ILE A 123 8.95 11.05 0.55
C ILE A 123 9.12 11.45 2.02
N ALA A 124 9.06 12.75 2.34
CA ALA A 124 9.19 13.24 3.71
C ALA A 124 8.10 12.65 4.63
N ALA A 125 6.84 12.67 4.20
CA ALA A 125 5.74 12.07 4.95
C ALA A 125 5.88 10.54 5.10
N THR A 126 6.44 9.88 4.08
CA THR A 126 6.74 8.44 4.10
C THR A 126 7.84 8.10 5.13
N ARG A 127 8.87 8.95 5.24
CA ARG A 127 9.90 8.83 6.28
C ARG A 127 9.34 9.12 7.67
N GLU A 128 8.52 10.17 7.81
CA GLU A 128 7.95 10.59 9.09
C GLU A 128 7.05 9.52 9.72
N CYS A 129 6.37 8.72 8.92
CA CYS A 129 5.56 7.61 9.44
C CYS A 129 6.38 6.36 9.82
N GLY A 130 7.72 6.40 9.71
CA GLY A 130 8.61 5.33 10.19
C GLY A 130 8.42 3.99 9.48
N GLY A 131 7.98 4.01 8.22
CA GLY A 131 7.69 2.78 7.47
C GLY A 131 6.42 2.04 7.90
N GLU A 132 5.62 2.63 8.78
CA GLU A 132 4.34 2.09 9.24
C GLU A 132 3.18 3.06 8.94
N ARG A 133 2.10 2.53 8.36
CA ARG A 133 0.91 3.35 8.10
C ARG A 133 -0.39 2.57 8.26
N ARG A 134 -1.24 3.05 9.16
CA ARG A 134 -2.64 2.66 9.28
C ARG A 134 -3.54 3.73 8.67
N TYR A 135 -4.47 3.33 7.81
CA TYR A 135 -5.45 4.26 7.24
C TYR A 135 -6.76 3.55 6.88
N THR A 136 -7.87 4.27 7.03
CA THR A 136 -9.20 3.81 6.64
C THR A 136 -9.35 3.82 5.12
N ILE A 137 -10.17 2.90 4.59
CA ILE A 137 -10.56 2.84 3.19
C ILE A 137 -12.05 3.23 3.08
N PRO A 138 -12.36 4.53 2.86
CA PRO A 138 -13.73 5.04 3.04
C PRO A 138 -14.77 4.36 2.16
N ARG A 139 -14.40 3.99 0.93
CA ARG A 139 -15.27 3.27 -0.02
C ARG A 139 -15.77 1.91 0.50
N LEU A 140 -15.04 1.30 1.45
CA LEU A 140 -15.39 0.03 2.07
C LEU A 140 -16.18 0.20 3.36
N ALA A 141 -16.30 1.42 3.90
CA ALA A 141 -17.04 1.63 5.13
C ALA A 141 -18.55 1.42 4.93
N LYS A 142 -19.22 0.88 5.95
CA LYS A 142 -20.68 0.71 5.98
C LYS A 142 -21.22 1.01 7.38
N SER A 143 -22.40 1.60 7.43
CA SER A 143 -23.16 1.71 8.67
C SER A 143 -24.04 0.49 8.85
N THR A 144 -24.27 0.12 10.09
CA THR A 144 -25.28 -0.88 10.42
C THR A 144 -26.69 -0.38 10.06
N PRO A 145 -27.70 -1.26 9.94
CA PRO A 145 -29.07 -0.85 9.58
C PRO A 145 -29.65 0.21 10.51
N SER A 146 -29.37 0.14 11.82
CA SER A 146 -29.82 1.13 12.79
C SER A 146 -29.05 2.47 12.72
N ARG A 147 -27.93 2.50 11.98
CA ARG A 147 -26.97 3.61 11.89
C ARG A 147 -26.42 4.05 13.26
N LYS A 148 -26.43 3.16 14.25
CA LYS A 148 -25.78 3.41 15.55
C LYS A 148 -24.29 3.14 15.47
N LEU A 149 -23.87 2.20 14.62
CA LEU A 149 -22.48 1.83 14.43
C LEU A 149 -22.04 2.05 12.98
N LYS A 150 -20.75 2.29 12.81
CA LYS A 150 -20.08 2.37 11.52
C LYS A 150 -18.86 1.45 11.51
N LEU A 151 -18.82 0.56 10.54
CA LEU A 151 -17.73 -0.37 10.28
C LEU A 151 -16.77 0.30 9.31
N ASN A 152 -15.59 0.68 9.80
CA ASN A 152 -14.54 1.33 9.02
C ASN A 152 -13.44 0.31 8.72
N VAL A 153 -13.41 -0.18 7.49
CA VAL A 153 -12.31 -1.03 7.04
C VAL A 153 -11.04 -0.20 6.98
N PHE A 154 -9.98 -0.69 7.59
CA PHE A 154 -8.66 -0.09 7.54
C PHE A 154 -7.62 -1.09 7.02
N ARG A 155 -6.57 -0.52 6.46
CA ARG A 155 -5.35 -1.22 6.07
C ARG A 155 -4.22 -0.74 6.95
N HIS A 156 -3.39 -1.66 7.39
CA HIS A 156 -2.21 -1.37 8.19
C HIS A 156 -0.99 -2.01 7.52
N ILE A 157 -0.04 -1.17 7.10
CA ILE A 157 1.15 -1.58 6.35
C ILE A 157 2.36 -1.28 7.23
N GLY A 158 3.27 -2.24 7.34
CA GLY A 158 4.60 -2.05 7.91
C GLY A 158 5.68 -2.57 6.95
N PRO A 159 6.98 -2.47 7.32
CA PRO A 159 8.08 -2.91 6.45
C PRO A 159 7.97 -4.38 6.07
N GLU A 160 7.48 -5.21 7.00
CA GLU A 160 7.41 -6.67 6.88
C GLU A 160 6.02 -7.31 6.94
N TYR A 161 4.98 -6.50 6.79
CA TYR A 161 3.62 -7.00 6.90
C TYR A 161 2.58 -6.09 6.28
N GLU A 162 1.44 -6.70 5.99
CA GLU A 162 0.19 -6.01 5.78
C GLU A 162 -0.90 -6.68 6.62
N LYS A 163 -1.74 -5.87 7.26
CA LYS A 163 -2.90 -6.29 8.05
C LYS A 163 -4.15 -5.54 7.58
N TRP A 164 -5.29 -6.20 7.71
CA TRP A 164 -6.59 -5.64 7.39
C TRP A 164 -7.53 -5.87 8.57
N GLY A 165 -8.30 -4.85 8.89
CA GLY A 165 -9.29 -4.96 9.95
C GLY A 165 -10.43 -3.97 9.77
N ILE A 166 -11.34 -3.99 10.72
CA ILE A 166 -12.54 -3.17 10.79
C ILE A 166 -12.56 -2.53 12.16
N ASP A 167 -12.50 -1.20 12.19
CA ASP A 167 -12.82 -0.45 13.40
C ASP A 167 -14.33 -0.20 13.42
N VAL A 168 -14.99 -0.72 14.43
CA VAL A 168 -16.40 -0.50 14.71
C VAL A 168 -16.50 0.72 15.59
N THR A 169 -17.01 1.80 15.01
CA THR A 169 -17.14 3.11 15.67
C THR A 169 -18.59 3.44 15.98
N ASP A 170 -18.81 4.21 17.02
CA ASP A 170 -20.11 4.79 17.35
C ASP A 170 -20.42 6.04 16.48
N ARG A 171 -21.45 6.81 16.86
CA ARG A 171 -21.82 8.06 16.16
C ARG A 171 -20.87 9.23 16.42
N LYS A 172 -20.12 9.21 17.52
CA LYS A 172 -19.12 10.22 17.87
C LYS A 172 -17.79 9.95 17.17
N GLY A 173 -17.59 8.71 16.70
CA GLY A 173 -16.37 8.25 16.04
C GLY A 173 -15.45 7.46 16.97
N ASP A 174 -15.89 7.17 18.20
CA ASP A 174 -15.12 6.40 19.16
C ASP A 174 -15.07 4.93 18.74
N VAL A 175 -13.86 4.35 18.73
CA VAL A 175 -13.66 2.93 18.38
C VAL A 175 -14.09 2.07 19.54
N LEU A 176 -15.18 1.30 19.36
CA LEU A 176 -15.71 0.38 20.35
C LEU A 176 -15.09 -1.01 20.23
N LYS A 177 -14.73 -1.42 19.02
CA LYS A 177 -14.15 -2.75 18.73
C LYS A 177 -13.27 -2.70 17.49
N THR A 178 -12.20 -3.49 17.47
CA THR A 178 -11.40 -3.76 16.27
C THR A 178 -11.51 -5.24 15.93
N GLU A 179 -12.07 -5.54 14.76
CA GLU A 179 -12.16 -6.88 14.19
C GLU A 179 -11.07 -7.07 13.13
N TRP A 180 -10.19 -8.06 13.30
CA TRP A 180 -9.14 -8.34 12.32
C TRP A 180 -9.65 -9.29 11.23
N ILE A 181 -9.50 -8.87 9.97
CA ILE A 181 -9.83 -9.69 8.80
C ILE A 181 -8.59 -10.52 8.41
N VAL A 182 -7.42 -9.88 8.41
CA VAL A 182 -6.14 -10.51 8.12
C VAL A 182 -5.10 -10.01 9.13
N HIS A 183 -4.56 -10.93 9.93
CA HIS A 183 -3.59 -10.61 10.97
C HIS A 183 -2.19 -10.34 10.44
N ARG A 184 -1.81 -10.98 9.31
CA ARG A 184 -0.56 -10.76 8.60
C ARG A 184 -0.64 -11.41 7.21
N THR A 185 -0.28 -10.69 6.16
CA THR A 185 0.12 -11.30 4.88
C THR A 185 1.63 -11.19 4.72
N ASN A 186 2.22 -12.20 4.09
CA ASN A 186 3.59 -12.13 3.58
C ASN A 186 3.57 -11.50 2.16
N PHE A 187 2.94 -10.32 2.06
CA PHE A 187 3.13 -9.32 1.00
C PHE A 187 2.65 -9.57 -0.44
N THR A 188 1.65 -10.42 -0.64
CA THR A 188 0.74 -10.14 -1.75
C THR A 188 -0.13 -8.97 -1.32
N ASP A 189 -0.01 -7.81 -2.00
CA ASP A 189 -0.88 -6.64 -1.79
C ASP A 189 -2.33 -7.11 -1.72
N ALA A 190 -2.91 -7.21 -0.53
CA ALA A 190 -4.20 -7.85 -0.35
C ALA A 190 -5.37 -6.94 -0.79
N SER A 191 -5.09 -5.78 -1.38
CA SER A 191 -6.11 -4.86 -1.88
C SER A 191 -7.05 -5.49 -2.92
N TYR A 192 -6.60 -6.50 -3.68
CA TYR A 192 -7.46 -7.26 -4.59
C TYR A 192 -8.47 -8.16 -3.86
N LYS A 193 -8.14 -8.61 -2.63
CA LYS A 193 -9.05 -9.41 -1.79
C LYS A 193 -10.18 -8.58 -1.18
N PHE A 194 -10.02 -7.26 -1.09
CA PHE A 194 -11.00 -6.37 -0.44
C PHE A 194 -11.36 -5.20 -1.36
N ARG A 195 -12.09 -5.51 -2.43
CA ARG A 195 -12.42 -4.57 -3.50
C ARG A 195 -13.77 -3.90 -3.31
N LYS A 196 -14.74 -4.48 -2.64
CA LYS A 196 -16.06 -3.86 -2.41
C LYS A 196 -16.61 -4.28 -1.05
N ALA A 197 -17.43 -3.41 -0.46
CA ALA A 197 -18.21 -3.75 0.72
C ALA A 197 -19.69 -3.55 0.41
N VAL A 198 -20.54 -4.47 0.88
CA VAL A 198 -22.00 -4.43 0.74
C VAL A 198 -22.66 -4.85 2.06
N VAL A 199 -23.95 -4.56 2.19
CA VAL A 199 -24.79 -5.09 3.27
C VAL A 199 -25.81 -6.01 2.63
N GLU A 200 -25.76 -7.29 2.98
CA GLU A 200 -26.63 -8.33 2.42
C GLU A 200 -27.21 -9.16 3.55
N ALA A 201 -28.55 -9.31 3.59
CA ALA A 201 -29.25 -10.10 4.61
C ALA A 201 -28.85 -9.79 6.07
N GLY A 202 -28.54 -8.52 6.37
CA GLY A 202 -28.13 -8.10 7.72
C GLY A 202 -26.65 -8.35 8.05
N GLU A 203 -25.84 -8.77 7.08
CA GLU A 203 -24.40 -8.97 7.22
C GLU A 203 -23.61 -7.88 6.49
N PHE A 204 -22.49 -7.50 7.09
CA PHE A 204 -21.41 -6.81 6.40
C PHE A 204 -20.64 -7.83 5.56
N VAL A 205 -20.51 -7.58 4.26
CA VAL A 205 -19.83 -8.49 3.34
C VAL A 205 -18.73 -7.74 2.61
N LEU A 206 -17.51 -8.28 2.65
CA LEU A 206 -16.43 -7.85 1.77
C LEU A 206 -16.32 -8.78 0.57
N LEU A 207 -16.13 -8.17 -0.59
CA LEU A 207 -15.99 -8.83 -1.87
C LEU A 207 -14.61 -8.53 -2.46
N GLY A 208 -13.99 -9.54 -3.06
CA GLY A 208 -12.75 -9.42 -3.82
C GLY A 208 -12.97 -8.87 -5.22
N SER A 209 -11.91 -8.89 -6.03
CA SER A 209 -11.91 -8.30 -7.38
C SER A 209 -12.82 -9.01 -8.37
N LEU A 210 -13.10 -10.31 -8.17
CA LEU A 210 -13.99 -11.10 -9.02
C LEU A 210 -15.43 -11.16 -8.46
N GLY A 211 -15.73 -10.39 -7.40
CA GLY A 211 -17.02 -10.39 -6.73
C GLY A 211 -17.20 -11.57 -5.77
N GLU A 212 -16.16 -12.37 -5.55
CA GLU A 212 -16.14 -13.44 -4.57
C GLU A 212 -16.21 -12.89 -3.14
N VAL A 213 -16.93 -13.59 -2.25
CA VAL A 213 -17.00 -13.19 -0.84
C VAL A 213 -15.69 -13.55 -0.14
N THR A 214 -15.05 -12.56 0.49
CA THR A 214 -13.78 -12.75 1.20
C THR A 214 -13.91 -12.62 2.71
N TYR A 215 -14.99 -11.99 3.20
CA TYR A 215 -15.26 -11.85 4.62
C TYR A 215 -16.75 -11.55 4.87
N ARG A 216 -17.28 -12.03 6.00
CA ARG A 216 -18.63 -11.76 6.48
C ARG A 216 -18.61 -11.43 7.97
N LEU A 217 -19.45 -10.49 8.38
CA LEU A 217 -19.68 -10.15 9.78
C LEU A 217 -21.16 -9.85 10.01
N LYS A 218 -21.78 -10.54 10.97
CA LYS A 218 -23.18 -10.35 11.34
C LYS A 218 -23.34 -9.03 12.08
N MET A 219 -24.06 -8.08 11.48
CA MET A 219 -24.18 -6.73 12.07
C MET A 219 -25.13 -6.71 13.26
N HIS A 220 -26.18 -7.54 13.28
CA HIS A 220 -27.13 -7.58 14.38
C HIS A 220 -26.47 -8.03 15.69
N ASP A 221 -25.70 -9.12 15.63
CA ASP A 221 -24.98 -9.66 16.79
C ASP A 221 -23.98 -8.62 17.33
N LEU A 222 -23.27 -7.95 16.42
CA LEU A 222 -22.33 -6.87 16.75
C LEU A 222 -23.02 -5.68 17.43
N GLU A 223 -24.20 -5.27 16.94
CA GLU A 223 -24.98 -4.20 17.56
C GLU A 223 -25.45 -4.58 18.96
N GLN A 224 -25.96 -5.80 19.15
CA GLN A 224 -26.39 -6.28 20.46
C GLN A 224 -25.22 -6.38 21.44
N GLU A 225 -24.06 -6.84 20.99
CA GLU A 225 -22.85 -6.93 21.81
C GLU A 225 -22.42 -5.55 22.32
N LEU A 226 -22.29 -4.56 21.41
CA LEU A 226 -21.62 -3.29 21.71
C LEU A 226 -22.54 -2.21 22.28
N ILE A 227 -23.83 -2.22 21.93
CA ILE A 227 -24.80 -1.25 22.44
C ILE A 227 -25.24 -1.62 23.86
N ASN A 228 -25.46 -2.91 24.14
CA ASN A 228 -25.88 -3.35 25.47
C ASN A 228 -24.76 -3.22 26.53
N THR A 229 -23.50 -3.11 26.11
CA THR A 229 -22.37 -2.82 27.00
C THR A 229 -22.17 -1.34 27.28
N THR A 230 -22.64 -0.43 26.41
CA THR A 230 -22.53 1.02 26.62
C THR A 230 -23.61 1.59 27.55
N ASP A 231 -24.70 0.85 27.78
CA ASP A 231 -25.81 1.22 28.67
C ASP A 231 -25.68 0.65 30.11
N ARG A 232 -24.53 0.07 30.49
CA ARG A 232 -24.28 -0.36 31.88
C ARG A 232 -23.49 0.73 32.65
N PRO A 233 -24.06 1.31 33.71
CA PRO A 233 -23.38 2.29 34.56
C PRO A 233 -22.23 1.69 35.38
#